data_AF-G2R0R9-F1
#
_entry.id   AF-G2R0R9-F1
#
_cell.length_a   1.000
_cell.length_b   1.000
_cell.length_c   1.000
_cell.angle_alpha   90.00
_cell.angle_beta   90.00
_cell.angle_gamma   90.00
#
_symmetry.space_group_name_H-M   'P 1'
#
loop_
_entity.id
_entity.type
_entity.pdbx_description
1 polymer ?
#
loop_
_entity_poly.entity_id
_entity_poly.type
_entity_poly.pdbx_seq_one_letter_code
_entity_poly.pdbx_strand_id
1 'polypeptide(L)'
;MSYAEVASKGPKQSPKEAAAPQPPQVNPTTTSTSHAPDSPSTASSSLIDVDTPSVRTVPSTFASQEIKTDTQAARVEREAAAEAAAAEAEEEEEEEERERARAEADLARKNRASAAAKAKEEDGGGMRSRAEGWIVQQWESVAAGGPGVALALANVLAVVGLGGWLGFRAWRLYDRGRLGWREAGIGLAVLGAVGAVEGVLASYFSKKVKSEEQ
;
A
#
# COMPACT_ATOMS: atom_id res chain seq x y z
N MET A 1 -5.69 -18.82 15.57
CA MET A 1 -4.25 -18.84 15.24
C MET A 1 -3.54 -17.91 16.21
N SER A 2 -2.49 -18.37 16.90
CA SER A 2 -1.79 -17.56 17.91
C SER A 2 -0.63 -16.78 17.27
N TYR A 3 -0.51 -15.49 17.59
CA TYR A 3 0.61 -14.63 17.15
C TYR A 3 1.97 -15.19 17.54
N ALA A 4 2.05 -15.87 18.70
CA ALA A 4 3.28 -16.47 19.19
C ALA A 4 3.80 -17.58 18.25
N GLU A 5 2.90 -18.35 17.65
CA GLU A 5 3.25 -19.49 16.80
C GLU A 5 3.75 -19.06 15.40
N VAL A 6 3.30 -17.89 14.94
CA VAL A 6 3.76 -17.28 13.69
C VAL A 6 5.14 -16.65 13.88
N ALA A 7 5.37 -15.99 15.02
CA ALA A 7 6.65 -15.36 15.36
C ALA A 7 7.78 -16.39 15.53
N SER A 8 7.49 -17.57 16.11
CA SER A 8 8.50 -18.62 16.33
C SER A 8 8.98 -19.33 15.06
N LYS A 9 8.29 -19.15 13.92
CA LYS A 9 8.65 -19.73 12.62
C LYS A 9 9.54 -18.81 11.77
N GLY A 10 9.94 -17.65 12.28
CA GLY A 10 10.86 -16.73 11.61
C GLY A 10 12.28 -17.28 11.47
N PRO A 11 13.10 -16.70 10.58
CA PRO A 11 14.51 -17.05 10.46
C PRO A 11 15.22 -16.83 11.81
N LYS A 12 15.89 -17.86 12.31
CA LYS A 12 16.66 -17.78 13.56
C LYS A 12 17.90 -16.93 13.30
N GLN A 13 18.08 -15.87 14.08
CA GLN A 13 19.25 -15.01 14.01
C GLN A 13 20.52 -15.84 14.21
N SER A 14 21.48 -15.73 13.30
CA SER A 14 22.75 -16.43 13.43
C SER A 14 23.56 -15.83 14.61
N PRO A 15 24.42 -16.61 15.29
CA PRO A 15 25.21 -16.10 16.43
C PRO A 15 26.08 -14.89 16.07
N LYS A 16 26.51 -14.80 14.80
CA LYS A 16 27.30 -13.69 14.26
C LYS A 16 26.49 -12.40 14.09
N GLU A 17 25.18 -12.52 13.89
CA GLU A 17 24.25 -11.42 13.66
C GLU A 17 23.60 -10.93 14.96
N ALA A 18 23.58 -11.78 16.00
CA ALA A 18 23.23 -11.41 17.37
C ALA A 18 24.38 -10.72 18.13
N ALA A 19 25.58 -10.72 17.58
CA ALA A 19 26.71 -10.03 18.17
C ALA A 19 26.53 -8.52 18.02
N ALA A 20 26.48 -7.80 19.14
CA ALA A 20 26.56 -6.35 19.15
C ALA A 20 27.86 -5.90 18.45
N PRO A 21 27.84 -4.80 17.68
CA PRO A 21 29.04 -4.25 17.08
C PRO A 21 30.08 -3.98 18.18
N GLN A 22 31.34 -4.37 17.94
CA GLN A 22 32.39 -4.17 18.93
C GLN A 22 32.59 -2.66 19.19
N PRO A 23 32.76 -2.24 20.45
CA PRO A 23 33.02 -0.85 20.77
C PRO A 23 34.34 -0.41 20.13
N PRO A 24 34.42 0.82 19.58
CA PRO A 24 35.65 1.34 19.01
C PRO A 24 36.75 1.42 20.08
N GLN A 25 37.93 0.87 19.76
CA GLN A 25 39.09 0.92 20.64
C GLN A 25 39.77 2.30 20.51
N VAL A 26 39.81 3.05 21.62
CA VAL A 26 40.66 4.24 21.73
C VAL A 26 42.06 3.79 22.13
N ASN A 27 43.08 4.17 21.36
CA ASN A 27 44.48 3.86 21.67
C ASN A 27 44.99 4.86 22.71
N PRO A 28 45.27 4.46 23.97
CA PRO A 28 46.04 5.30 24.88
C PRO A 28 47.52 5.16 24.52
N THR A 29 48.01 5.98 23.59
CA THR A 29 49.45 6.14 23.40
C THR A 29 50.00 6.93 24.58
N THR A 30 50.20 6.26 25.71
CA THR A 30 51.03 6.74 26.80
C THR A 30 52.42 6.14 26.66
N THR A 31 53.36 7.00 26.27
CA THR A 31 54.71 7.10 26.85
C THR A 31 55.66 5.89 26.70
N SER A 32 56.61 6.02 25.75
CA SER A 32 58.07 6.05 26.01
C SER A 32 58.84 5.47 24.81
N THR A 33 59.65 6.31 24.14
CA THR A 33 61.08 6.07 23.87
C THR A 33 61.68 7.21 23.02
N SER A 34 62.70 7.85 23.61
CA SER A 34 63.82 8.60 23.03
C SER A 34 63.64 9.92 22.24
N HIS A 35 64.00 11.00 22.94
CA HIS A 35 64.92 12.09 22.54
C HIS A 35 64.62 12.97 21.31
N ALA A 36 64.11 14.16 21.60
CA ALA A 36 64.54 15.41 20.95
C ALA A 36 64.60 16.51 22.03
N PRO A 37 65.75 17.14 22.31
CA PRO A 37 65.86 18.26 23.22
C PRO A 37 65.73 19.54 22.41
N ASP A 38 64.62 20.26 22.48
CA ASP A 38 64.53 21.69 22.11
C ASP A 38 63.10 22.20 22.34
N SER A 39 62.77 22.57 23.58
CA SER A 39 61.87 23.70 23.89
C SER A 39 61.67 23.81 25.41
N PRO A 40 62.21 24.85 26.06
CA PRO A 40 61.92 25.16 27.46
C PRO A 40 60.69 26.08 27.57
N SER A 41 59.92 25.92 28.66
CA SER A 41 58.79 26.76 29.08
C SER A 41 57.53 26.61 28.20
N THR A 42 56.40 26.14 28.73
CA THR A 42 55.66 26.78 29.82
C THR A 42 54.99 25.77 30.73
N ALA A 43 55.35 25.82 32.00
CA ALA A 43 54.58 25.23 33.08
C ALA A 43 53.16 25.85 33.10
N SER A 44 52.14 25.09 32.72
CA SER A 44 50.73 25.43 32.99
C SER A 44 49.82 24.20 33.15
N SER A 45 50.38 22.99 33.29
CA SER A 45 49.59 21.75 33.45
C SER A 45 49.34 21.35 34.91
N SER A 46 49.34 22.32 35.84
CA SER A 46 48.80 22.14 37.20
C SER A 46 48.03 23.37 37.69
N LEU A 47 47.28 24.00 36.77
CA LEU A 47 46.40 25.14 37.10
C LEU A 47 45.00 24.91 36.49
N ILE A 48 44.43 23.74 36.75
CA ILE A 48 42.99 23.55 36.59
C ILE A 48 42.43 23.68 37.99
N ASP A 49 41.84 24.84 38.21
CA ASP A 49 41.16 25.30 39.40
C ASP A 49 40.11 24.27 39.87
N VAL A 50 40.45 23.52 40.93
CA VAL A 50 39.51 22.65 41.65
C VAL A 50 38.69 23.46 42.66
N ASP A 51 38.68 24.80 42.56
CA ASP A 51 37.77 25.70 43.29
C ASP A 51 36.85 26.47 42.32
N THR A 52 36.29 25.80 41.31
CA THR A 52 35.00 26.28 40.76
C THR A 52 33.86 25.52 41.43
N PRO A 53 33.12 26.15 42.37
CA PRO A 53 31.91 25.54 42.89
C PRO A 53 30.90 25.51 41.75
N SER A 54 30.86 24.43 40.96
CA SER A 54 29.75 24.16 40.05
C SER A 54 28.55 23.65 40.86
N VAL A 55 28.17 24.41 41.87
CA VAL A 55 26.85 24.33 42.46
C VAL A 55 25.99 25.16 41.52
N ARG A 56 25.16 24.50 40.70
CA ARG A 56 24.02 25.19 40.11
C ARG A 56 23.16 25.66 41.27
N THR A 57 23.38 26.89 41.69
CA THR A 57 22.60 27.49 42.78
C THR A 57 21.19 27.64 42.28
N VAL A 58 20.27 27.11 43.06
CA VAL A 58 18.85 27.33 42.86
C VAL A 58 18.63 28.85 42.94
N PRO A 59 17.95 29.48 41.96
CA PRO A 59 17.66 30.91 42.02
C PRO A 59 17.04 31.26 43.37
N SER A 60 17.43 32.38 43.98
CA SER A 60 16.86 32.83 45.27
C SER A 60 15.34 33.00 45.22
N THR A 61 14.79 33.17 44.01
CA THR A 61 13.37 33.24 43.74
C THR A 61 12.67 31.90 43.75
N PHE A 62 13.36 30.76 43.83
CA PHE A 62 12.75 29.42 43.78
C PHE A 62 11.77 29.18 44.94
N ALA A 63 12.06 29.71 46.13
CA ALA A 63 11.13 29.66 47.26
C ALA A 63 9.87 30.52 47.03
N SER A 64 9.98 31.53 46.17
CA SER A 64 8.89 32.44 45.78
C SER A 64 8.26 32.10 44.44
N GLN A 65 8.77 31.10 43.72
CA GLN A 65 8.21 30.64 42.47
C GLN A 65 6.89 29.96 42.78
N GLU A 66 5.83 30.40 42.12
CA GLU A 66 4.54 29.74 42.16
C GLU A 66 4.74 28.29 41.69
N ILE A 67 4.41 27.34 42.58
CA ILE A 67 4.44 25.91 42.24
C ILE A 67 3.45 25.76 41.10
N LYS A 68 3.93 25.39 39.90
CA LYS A 68 3.08 25.11 38.74
C LYS A 68 2.22 23.90 39.04
N THR A 69 1.09 24.14 39.71
CA THR A 69 -0.01 23.19 39.85
C THR A 69 -0.90 23.37 38.64
N ASP A 70 -0.35 23.44 37.43
CA ASP A 70 -1.13 23.24 36.21
C ASP A 70 -1.55 21.77 36.25
N THR A 71 -2.61 21.59 37.03
CA THR A 71 -3.13 20.33 37.51
C THR A 71 -3.47 19.54 36.27
N GLN A 72 -3.34 18.22 36.37
CA GLN A 72 -3.69 17.30 35.29
C GLN A 72 -5.04 17.63 34.62
N ALA A 73 -5.96 18.32 35.32
CA ALA A 73 -7.19 18.88 34.75
C ALA A 73 -6.98 19.78 33.52
N ALA A 74 -6.06 20.75 33.55
CA ALA A 74 -5.80 21.63 32.39
C ALA A 74 -5.17 20.87 31.21
N ARG A 75 -4.47 19.77 31.50
CA ARG A 75 -3.94 18.87 30.47
C ARG A 75 -5.05 18.02 29.85
N VAL A 76 -5.92 17.44 30.67
CA VAL A 76 -7.07 16.64 30.22
C VAL A 76 -8.05 17.49 29.41
N GLU A 77 -8.30 18.74 29.80
CA GLU A 77 -9.18 19.64 29.03
C GLU A 77 -8.61 19.95 27.65
N ARG A 78 -7.29 20.16 27.55
CA ARG A 78 -6.63 20.40 26.26
C ARG A 78 -6.58 19.15 25.39
N GLU A 79 -6.35 17.98 25.98
CA GLU A 79 -6.39 16.70 25.27
C GLU A 79 -7.81 16.39 24.78
N ALA A 80 -8.85 16.60 25.61
CA ALA A 80 -10.25 16.44 25.23
C ALA A 80 -10.69 17.44 24.15
N ALA A 81 -10.26 18.70 24.24
CA ALA A 81 -10.54 19.71 23.21
C ALA A 81 -9.84 19.37 21.88
N ALA A 82 -8.62 18.81 21.93
CA ALA A 82 -7.90 18.36 20.74
C ALA A 82 -8.55 17.10 20.13
N GLU A 83 -9.02 16.16 20.95
CA GLU A 83 -9.77 14.98 20.49
C GLU A 83 -11.12 15.38 19.88
N ALA A 84 -11.85 16.33 20.49
CA ALA A 84 -13.10 16.84 19.95
C ALA A 84 -12.88 17.56 18.60
N ALA A 85 -11.86 18.42 18.50
CA ALA A 85 -11.53 19.08 17.24
C ALA A 85 -11.07 18.10 16.15
N ALA A 86 -10.37 17.03 16.52
CA ALA A 86 -9.99 15.97 15.58
C ALA A 86 -11.21 15.17 15.11
N ALA A 87 -12.13 14.83 16.01
CA ALA A 87 -13.37 14.14 15.66
C ALA A 87 -14.27 14.99 14.75
N GLU A 88 -14.40 16.30 15.04
CA GLU A 88 -15.15 17.23 14.18
C GLU A 88 -14.53 17.32 12.78
N ALA A 89 -13.20 17.38 12.68
CA ALA A 89 -12.51 17.39 11.38
C ALA A 89 -12.69 16.08 10.60
N GLU A 90 -12.63 14.92 11.26
CA GLU A 90 -12.90 13.62 10.63
C GLU A 90 -14.36 13.50 10.15
N GLU A 91 -15.33 13.99 10.93
CA GLU A 91 -16.74 14.01 10.53
C GLU A 91 -16.99 14.92 9.32
N GLU A 92 -16.39 16.11 9.28
CA GLU A 92 -16.47 17.03 8.14
C GLU A 92 -15.86 16.41 6.87
N GLU A 93 -14.70 15.76 6.98
CA GLU A 93 -14.07 15.06 5.84
C GLU A 93 -14.95 13.91 5.33
N GLU A 94 -15.54 13.10 6.24
CA GLU A 94 -16.46 12.03 5.85
C GLU A 94 -17.74 12.56 5.18
N GLU A 95 -18.29 13.68 5.65
CA GLU A 95 -19.46 14.30 5.03
C GLU A 95 -19.13 14.83 3.63
N GLU A 96 -18.00 15.51 3.45
CA GLU A 96 -17.54 15.96 2.13
C GLU A 96 -17.35 14.79 1.15
N GLU A 97 -16.75 13.68 1.60
CA GLU A 97 -16.57 12.49 0.76
C GLU A 97 -17.92 11.86 0.37
N ARG A 98 -18.87 11.80 1.30
CA ARG A 98 -20.22 11.29 1.04
C ARG A 98 -20.97 12.18 0.07
N GLU A 99 -20.84 13.51 0.16
CA GLU A 99 -21.44 14.44 -0.78
C GLU A 99 -20.83 14.31 -2.18
N ARG A 100 -19.51 14.20 -2.28
CA ARG A 100 -18.80 13.95 -3.56
C ARG A 100 -19.24 12.63 -4.18
N ALA A 101 -19.35 11.57 -3.38
CA ALA A 101 -19.82 10.27 -3.84
C ALA A 101 -21.27 10.31 -4.36
N ARG A 102 -22.15 11.05 -3.67
CA ARG A 102 -23.54 11.25 -4.12
C ARG A 102 -23.62 12.07 -5.40
N ALA A 103 -22.84 13.15 -5.50
CA ALA A 103 -22.77 13.97 -6.70
C ALA A 103 -22.27 13.17 -7.92
N GLU A 104 -21.25 12.33 -7.72
CA GLU A 104 -20.74 11.44 -8.78
C GLU A 104 -21.78 10.37 -9.18
N ALA A 105 -22.46 9.77 -8.20
CA ALA A 105 -23.53 8.80 -8.46
C ALA A 105 -24.70 9.42 -9.26
N ASP A 106 -25.08 10.67 -8.95
CA ASP A 106 -26.12 11.39 -9.70
C ASP A 106 -25.68 11.75 -11.11
N LEU A 107 -24.42 12.14 -11.32
CA LEU A 107 -23.86 12.36 -12.65
C LEU A 107 -23.82 11.05 -13.45
N ALA A 108 -23.39 9.95 -12.85
CA ALA A 108 -23.39 8.63 -13.49
C ALA A 108 -24.82 8.18 -13.86
N ARG A 109 -25.81 8.44 -13.00
CA ARG A 109 -27.21 8.12 -13.28
C ARG A 109 -27.77 8.99 -14.41
N LYS A 110 -27.47 10.28 -14.44
CA LYS A 110 -27.85 11.19 -15.53
C LYS A 110 -27.22 10.77 -16.86
N ASN A 111 -25.93 10.42 -16.86
CA ASN A 111 -25.21 9.93 -18.05
C ASN A 111 -25.76 8.59 -18.53
N ARG A 112 -26.11 7.66 -17.63
CA ARG A 112 -26.75 6.39 -18.01
C ARG A 112 -28.17 6.62 -18.54
N ALA A 113 -28.94 7.53 -17.96
CA ALA A 113 -30.28 7.86 -18.42
C ALA A 113 -30.26 8.55 -19.80
N SER A 114 -29.34 9.48 -20.03
CA SER A 114 -29.18 10.14 -21.33
C SER A 114 -28.63 9.19 -22.39
N ALA A 115 -27.70 8.30 -22.06
CA ALA A 115 -27.24 7.24 -22.95
C ALA A 115 -28.36 6.23 -23.26
N ALA A 116 -29.19 5.88 -22.28
CA ALA A 116 -30.34 5.00 -22.48
C ALA A 116 -31.45 5.65 -23.32
N ALA A 117 -31.66 6.97 -23.19
CA ALA A 117 -32.60 7.73 -24.01
C ALA A 117 -32.10 7.84 -25.45
N LYS A 118 -30.83 8.20 -25.66
CA LYS A 118 -30.21 8.22 -27.01
C LYS A 118 -30.21 6.85 -27.67
N ALA A 119 -29.90 5.79 -26.92
CA ALA A 119 -29.97 4.41 -27.41
C ALA A 119 -31.41 3.94 -27.73
N LYS A 120 -32.46 4.60 -27.20
CA LYS A 120 -33.86 4.34 -27.59
C LYS A 120 -34.32 5.19 -28.78
N GLU A 121 -33.62 6.29 -29.06
CA GLU A 121 -33.92 7.21 -30.16
C GLU A 121 -33.21 6.78 -31.47
N GLU A 122 -31.97 6.26 -31.38
CA GLU A 122 -31.20 5.80 -32.54
C GLU A 122 -31.48 4.34 -32.95
N ASP A 123 -31.94 3.49 -32.03
CA ASP A 123 -32.22 2.07 -32.31
C ASP A 123 -33.73 1.84 -32.21
N GLY A 124 -34.39 1.73 -33.36
CA GLY A 124 -35.72 1.15 -33.47
C GLY A 124 -35.73 -0.30 -32.99
N GLY A 125 -35.77 -0.51 -31.67
CA GLY A 125 -36.19 -1.73 -30.97
C GLY A 125 -35.46 -3.05 -31.26
N GLY A 126 -34.31 -3.06 -31.95
CA GLY A 126 -33.79 -4.28 -32.57
C GLY A 126 -32.51 -4.87 -31.97
N MET A 127 -31.58 -4.08 -31.44
CA MET A 127 -30.23 -4.58 -31.14
C MET A 127 -30.08 -5.09 -29.69
N ARG A 128 -30.73 -4.44 -28.72
CA ARG A 128 -30.62 -4.83 -27.29
C ARG A 128 -31.31 -6.16 -26.99
N SER A 129 -32.43 -6.47 -27.67
CA SER A 129 -33.14 -7.75 -27.52
C SER A 129 -32.37 -8.94 -28.12
N ARG A 130 -31.52 -8.73 -29.13
CA ARG A 130 -30.70 -9.80 -29.70
C ARG A 130 -29.54 -10.21 -28.80
N ALA A 131 -28.90 -9.26 -28.13
CA ALA A 131 -27.82 -9.55 -27.18
C ALA A 131 -28.34 -10.31 -25.96
N GLU A 132 -29.48 -9.88 -25.41
CA GLU A 132 -30.15 -10.59 -24.31
C GLU A 132 -30.68 -11.96 -24.77
N GLY A 133 -31.24 -12.05 -25.98
CA GLY A 133 -31.69 -13.31 -26.57
C GLY A 133 -30.56 -14.31 -26.82
N TRP A 134 -29.39 -13.86 -27.28
CA TRP A 134 -28.21 -14.72 -27.48
C TRP A 134 -27.70 -15.32 -26.16
N ILE A 135 -27.67 -14.54 -25.08
CA ILE A 135 -27.25 -15.03 -23.76
C ILE A 135 -28.24 -16.10 -23.28
N VAL A 136 -29.54 -15.81 -23.33
CA VAL A 136 -30.59 -16.75 -22.89
C VAL A 136 -30.54 -18.04 -23.70
N GLN A 137 -30.42 -17.94 -25.02
CA GLN A 137 -30.30 -19.10 -25.91
C GLN A 137 -29.03 -19.92 -25.62
N GLN A 138 -27.95 -19.28 -25.19
CA GLN A 138 -26.72 -19.96 -24.82
C GLN A 138 -26.80 -20.63 -23.43
N TRP A 139 -27.59 -20.08 -22.50
CA TRP A 139 -27.88 -20.75 -21.23
C TRP A 139 -28.81 -21.94 -21.41
N GLU A 140 -29.79 -21.86 -22.31
CA GLU A 140 -30.66 -22.99 -22.66
C GLU A 140 -29.88 -24.13 -23.36
N SER A 141 -28.93 -23.81 -24.24
CA SER A 141 -28.08 -24.82 -24.88
C SER A 141 -27.17 -25.55 -23.87
N VAL A 142 -26.69 -24.82 -22.85
CA VAL A 142 -25.94 -25.34 -21.70
C VAL A 142 -26.83 -26.23 -20.82
N ALA A 143 -28.05 -25.80 -20.52
CA ALA A 143 -29.01 -26.59 -19.74
C ALA A 143 -29.48 -27.85 -20.50
N ALA A 144 -29.53 -27.80 -21.83
CA ALA A 144 -29.88 -28.93 -22.69
C ALA A 144 -28.76 -29.99 -22.81
N GLY A 145 -27.58 -29.75 -22.21
CA GLY A 145 -26.53 -30.77 -22.05
C GLY A 145 -25.86 -31.20 -23.35
N GLY A 146 -25.84 -30.35 -24.38
CA GLY A 146 -25.21 -30.66 -25.66
C GLY A 146 -23.70 -30.94 -25.54
N PRO A 147 -23.09 -31.66 -26.50
CA PRO A 147 -21.69 -32.08 -26.42
C PRO A 147 -20.66 -30.93 -26.37
N GLY A 148 -21.03 -29.70 -26.74
CA GLY A 148 -20.18 -28.51 -26.61
C GLY A 148 -20.21 -27.84 -25.22
N VAL A 149 -21.17 -28.21 -24.37
CA VAL A 149 -21.43 -27.57 -23.08
C VAL A 149 -20.32 -27.85 -22.08
N ALA A 150 -19.77 -29.07 -22.06
CA ALA A 150 -18.69 -29.44 -21.17
C ALA A 150 -17.43 -28.59 -21.41
N LEU A 151 -17.10 -28.33 -22.68
CA LEU A 151 -15.94 -27.51 -23.04
C LEU A 151 -16.18 -26.02 -22.73
N ALA A 152 -17.40 -25.53 -22.96
CA ALA A 152 -17.79 -24.17 -22.62
C ALA A 152 -17.74 -23.93 -21.10
N LEU A 153 -18.29 -24.85 -20.30
CA LEU A 153 -18.24 -24.79 -18.84
C LEU A 153 -16.80 -24.89 -18.32
N ALA A 154 -15.96 -25.73 -18.93
CA ALA A 154 -14.54 -25.84 -18.58
C ALA A 154 -13.80 -24.53 -18.84
N ASN A 155 -14.05 -23.86 -19.97
CA ASN A 155 -13.46 -22.56 -20.28
C ASN A 155 -13.95 -21.47 -19.32
N VAL A 156 -15.25 -21.44 -19.01
CA VAL A 156 -15.81 -20.48 -18.03
C VAL A 156 -15.22 -20.71 -16.65
N LEU A 157 -15.14 -21.95 -16.18
CA LEU A 157 -14.51 -22.31 -14.91
C LEU A 157 -13.02 -21.96 -14.90
N ALA A 158 -12.31 -22.16 -16.02
CA ALA A 158 -10.91 -21.78 -16.14
C ALA A 158 -10.74 -20.27 -16.04
N VAL A 159 -11.55 -19.47 -16.74
CA VAL A 159 -11.48 -18.01 -16.71
C VAL A 159 -11.86 -17.46 -15.34
N VAL A 160 -12.96 -17.94 -14.75
CA VAL A 160 -13.43 -17.47 -13.43
C VAL A 160 -12.48 -17.94 -12.32
N GLY A 161 -12.02 -19.19 -12.37
CA GLY A 161 -11.08 -19.75 -11.40
C GLY A 161 -9.71 -19.08 -11.46
N LEU A 162 -9.15 -18.92 -12.66
CA LEU A 162 -7.86 -18.25 -12.84
C LEU A 162 -7.96 -16.76 -12.51
N GLY A 163 -9.03 -16.08 -12.95
CA GLY A 163 -9.27 -14.67 -12.64
C GLY A 163 -9.45 -14.42 -11.14
N GLY A 164 -10.25 -15.23 -10.46
CA GLY A 164 -10.44 -15.17 -9.01
C GLY A 164 -9.13 -15.44 -8.23
N TRP A 165 -8.36 -16.43 -8.67
CA TRP A 165 -7.05 -16.74 -8.06
C TRP A 165 -6.04 -15.61 -8.25
N LEU A 166 -5.95 -15.05 -9.46
CA LEU A 166 -5.04 -13.95 -9.78
C LEU A 166 -5.44 -12.66 -9.04
N GLY A 167 -6.75 -12.39 -8.94
CA GLY A 167 -7.29 -11.27 -8.18
C GLY A 167 -7.01 -11.38 -6.68
N PHE A 168 -7.24 -12.55 -6.08
CA PHE A 168 -6.92 -12.80 -4.67
C PHE A 168 -5.41 -12.68 -4.38
N ARG A 169 -4.57 -13.17 -5.29
CA ARG A 169 -3.10 -13.05 -5.22
C ARG A 169 -2.65 -11.59 -5.31
N ALA A 170 -3.21 -10.83 -6.26
CA ALA A 170 -2.90 -9.42 -6.47
C ALA A 170 -3.33 -8.57 -5.28
N TRP A 171 -4.55 -8.78 -4.77
CA TRP A 171 -5.06 -8.11 -3.57
C TRP A 171 -4.16 -8.37 -2.35
N ARG A 172 -3.72 -9.62 -2.14
CA ARG A 172 -2.78 -9.96 -1.07
C ARG A 172 -1.39 -9.33 -1.25
N LEU A 173 -0.95 -9.05 -2.48
CA LEU A 173 0.30 -8.34 -2.74
C LEU A 173 0.16 -6.83 -2.52
N TYR A 174 -0.99 -6.27 -2.89
CA TYR A 174 -1.35 -4.87 -2.68
C TYR A 174 -1.42 -4.52 -1.19
N ASP A 175 -2.13 -5.34 -0.41
CA ASP A 175 -2.28 -5.19 1.05
C ASP A 175 -0.93 -5.21 1.80
N ARG A 176 0.11 -5.78 1.19
CA ARG A 176 1.48 -5.82 1.73
C ARG A 176 2.39 -4.70 1.22
N GLY A 177 1.87 -3.77 0.42
CA GLY A 177 2.65 -2.71 -0.24
C GLY A 177 3.71 -3.25 -1.23
N ARG A 178 3.56 -4.49 -1.71
CA ARG A 178 4.53 -5.18 -2.60
C ARG A 178 4.05 -5.31 -4.03
N LEU A 179 3.00 -4.61 -4.42
CA LEU A 179 2.57 -4.53 -5.81
C LEU A 179 3.55 -3.60 -6.55
N GLY A 180 4.63 -4.16 -7.07
CA GLY A 180 5.63 -3.42 -7.83
C GLY A 180 5.26 -3.31 -9.31
N TRP A 181 5.93 -2.38 -9.99
CA TRP A 181 5.87 -2.25 -11.46
C TRP A 181 6.31 -3.54 -12.19
N ARG A 182 7.09 -4.41 -11.53
CA ARG A 182 7.48 -5.71 -12.08
C ARG A 182 6.29 -6.67 -12.17
N GLU A 183 5.45 -6.70 -11.15
CA GLU A 183 4.27 -7.56 -11.04
C GLU A 183 3.16 -7.06 -11.98
N ALA A 184 2.97 -5.74 -12.06
CA ALA A 184 2.13 -5.12 -13.08
C ALA A 184 2.63 -5.45 -14.51
N GLY A 185 3.95 -5.41 -14.72
CA GLY A 185 4.59 -5.79 -15.99
C GLY A 185 4.34 -7.25 -16.38
N ILE A 186 4.30 -8.18 -15.43
CA ILE A 186 3.95 -9.59 -15.69
C ILE A 186 2.48 -9.70 -16.11
N GLY A 187 1.57 -8.98 -15.46
CA GLY A 187 0.16 -8.95 -15.87
C GLY A 187 -0.03 -8.42 -17.30
N LEU A 188 0.68 -7.35 -17.64
CA LEU A 188 0.66 -6.74 -18.97
C LEU A 188 1.26 -7.69 -20.03
N ALA A 189 2.31 -8.44 -19.68
CA ALA A 189 2.91 -9.45 -20.55
C ALA A 189 1.96 -10.61 -20.85
N VAL A 190 1.20 -11.09 -19.86
CA VAL A 190 0.19 -12.15 -20.05
C VAL A 190 -0.92 -11.65 -20.99
N LEU A 191 -1.44 -10.44 -20.77
CA LEU A 191 -2.44 -9.83 -21.66
C LEU A 191 -1.91 -9.68 -23.09
N GLY A 192 -0.66 -9.24 -23.25
CA GLY A 192 0.00 -9.14 -24.56
C GLY A 192 0.13 -10.49 -25.26
N ALA A 193 0.48 -11.55 -24.53
CA ALA A 193 0.59 -12.91 -25.08
C ALA A 193 -0.78 -13.45 -25.54
N VAL A 194 -1.84 -13.24 -24.77
CA VAL A 194 -3.20 -13.63 -25.15
C VAL A 194 -3.65 -12.88 -26.40
N GLY A 195 -3.42 -11.56 -26.47
CA GLY A 195 -3.76 -10.75 -27.64
C GLY A 195 -2.99 -11.17 -28.91
N ALA A 196 -1.72 -11.58 -28.77
CA ALA A 196 -0.95 -12.08 -29.90
C ALA A 196 -1.50 -13.41 -30.44
N VAL A 197 -1.89 -14.34 -29.56
CA VAL A 197 -2.50 -15.61 -29.95
C VAL A 197 -3.84 -15.38 -30.66
N GLU A 198 -4.70 -14.52 -30.10
CA GLU A 198 -5.99 -14.18 -30.69
C GLU A 198 -5.82 -13.48 -32.06
N GLY A 199 -4.84 -12.58 -32.21
CA GLY A 199 -4.52 -11.96 -33.49
C GLY A 199 -4.07 -12.94 -34.57
N VAL A 200 -3.29 -13.96 -34.20
CA VAL A 200 -2.87 -15.03 -35.14
C VAL A 200 -4.06 -15.90 -35.55
N LEU A 201 -4.93 -16.28 -34.61
CA LEU A 201 -6.15 -17.03 -34.89
C LEU A 201 -7.12 -16.24 -35.78
N ALA A 202 -7.38 -14.97 -35.47
CA ALA A 202 -8.26 -14.11 -36.25
C ALA A 202 -7.74 -13.90 -37.69
N SER A 203 -6.42 -13.71 -37.85
CA SER A 203 -5.75 -13.66 -39.16
C SER A 203 -5.93 -14.95 -39.95
N TYR A 204 -5.76 -16.11 -39.30
CA TYR A 204 -5.90 -17.42 -39.93
C TYR A 204 -7.34 -17.68 -40.41
N PHE A 205 -8.35 -17.40 -39.59
CA PHE A 205 -9.75 -17.55 -39.97
C PHE A 205 -10.17 -16.54 -41.06
N SER A 206 -9.73 -15.28 -40.98
CA SER A 206 -10.03 -14.27 -42.01
C SER A 206 -9.44 -14.63 -43.37
N LYS A 207 -8.27 -15.25 -43.41
CA LYS A 207 -7.63 -15.71 -44.64
C LYS A 207 -8.35 -16.92 -45.24
N LYS A 208 -8.91 -17.78 -44.40
CA LYS A 208 -9.69 -18.96 -44.84
C LYS A 208 -11.03 -18.56 -45.46
N VAL A 209 -11.74 -17.62 -44.85
CA VAL A 209 -13.02 -17.08 -45.39
C VAL A 209 -12.79 -16.42 -46.76
N LYS A 210 -11.71 -15.64 -46.93
CA LYS A 210 -11.36 -15.05 -48.24
C LYS A 210 -10.98 -16.06 -49.32
N SER A 211 -10.62 -17.29 -48.96
CA SER A 211 -10.24 -18.33 -49.91
C SER A 211 -11.41 -19.22 -50.34
N GLU A 212 -12.54 -19.19 -49.63
CA GLU A 212 -13.78 -19.91 -50.01
C GLU A 212 -14.73 -19.03 -50.85
N GLU A 213 -14.49 -17.72 -50.91
CA GLU A 213 -15.31 -16.77 -51.67
C GLU A 213 -14.78 -16.53 -53.11
N GLN A 214 -13.80 -17.31 -53.57
CA GLN A 214 -13.27 -17.30 -54.95
C GLN A 214 -13.50 -18.61 -55.69
#